data_AF-A0A4Q7FS40-F1
#
_entry.id   AF-A0A4Q7FS40-F1
#
_cell.length_a   1.000
_cell.length_b   1.000
_cell.length_c   1.000
_cell.angle_alpha   90.00
_cell.angle_beta   90.00
_cell.angle_gamma   90.00
#
_symmetry.space_group_name_H-M   'P 1'
#
loop_
_entity.id
_entity.type
_entity.pdbx_description
1 polymer ?
#
loop_
_entity_poly.entity_id
_entity_poly.type
_entity_poly.pdbx_seq_one_letter_code
_entity_poly.pdbx_strand_id
1 'polypeptide(L)'
;MGFHMLCGFAVELYLKAFLAHKGYSEEQLKRREIGHDLLRLRELCMSEGLYSSGMDFLAGTFGKHHKNFEYRYLKRETVYWVEDVRTIFSAFSSLNLLVDTAIGASSSRGKKPGDKWDFPTDGAWRLPRTETHG
;
A
#
# COMPACT_ATOMS: atom_id res chain seq x y z
N MET A 1 -5.35 6.99 -12.01
CA MET A 1 -4.04 7.10 -12.71
C MET A 1 -2.93 7.55 -11.76
N GLY A 2 -2.72 8.86 -11.53
CA GLY A 2 -1.71 9.33 -10.58
C GLY A 2 -1.94 8.85 -9.14
N PHE A 3 -3.22 8.77 -8.73
CA PHE A 3 -3.62 8.22 -7.44
C PHE A 3 -3.12 6.79 -7.20
N HIS A 4 -3.43 5.84 -8.10
CA HIS A 4 -2.95 4.45 -7.98
C HIS A 4 -1.42 4.34 -7.98
N MET A 5 -0.73 5.18 -8.75
CA MET A 5 0.73 5.23 -8.76
C MET A 5 1.30 5.60 -7.39
N LEU A 6 0.80 6.70 -6.81
CA LEU A 6 1.23 7.20 -5.51
C LEU A 6 0.89 6.19 -4.41
N CYS A 7 -0.28 5.56 -4.49
CA CYS A 7 -0.67 4.50 -3.55
C CYS A 7 0.26 3.29 -3.66
N GLY A 8 0.58 2.84 -4.87
CA GLY A 8 1.53 1.73 -5.09
C GLY A 8 2.90 2.01 -4.49
N PHE A 9 3.45 3.21 -4.70
CA PHE A 9 4.71 3.61 -4.06
C PHE A 9 4.63 3.74 -2.55
N ALA A 10 3.53 4.26 -2.02
CA ALA A 10 3.33 4.35 -0.57
C ALA A 10 3.35 2.95 0.06
N VAL A 11 2.64 1.98 -0.54
CA VAL A 11 2.68 0.58 -0.09
C VAL A 11 4.10 0.03 -0.17
N GLU A 12 4.79 0.22 -1.30
CA GLU A 12 6.19 -0.22 -1.46
C GLU A 12 7.09 0.28 -0.33
N LEU A 13 6.97 1.56 0.03
CA LEU A 13 7.77 2.18 1.07
C LEU A 13 7.49 1.60 2.46
N TYR A 14 6.22 1.39 2.82
CA TYR A 14 5.87 0.74 4.09
C TYR A 14 6.46 -0.67 4.21
N LEU A 15 6.34 -1.48 3.15
CA LEU A 15 6.83 -2.85 3.15
C LEU A 15 8.36 -2.89 3.22
N LYS A 16 9.04 -2.03 2.44
CA LYS A 16 10.50 -1.92 2.49
C LYS A 16 11.02 -1.41 3.82
N ALA A 17 10.33 -0.46 4.45
CA ALA A 17 10.70 0.03 5.77
C ALA A 17 10.65 -1.09 6.82
N PHE A 18 9.60 -1.91 6.79
CA PHE A 18 9.50 -3.07 7.67
C PHE A 18 10.61 -4.10 7.40
N LEU A 19 10.86 -4.46 6.13
CA LEU A 19 11.91 -5.41 5.78
C LEU A 19 13.31 -4.88 6.14
N ALA A 20 13.56 -3.58 5.95
CA ALA A 20 14.81 -2.96 6.38
C ALA A 20 14.99 -3.07 7.90
N HIS A 21 13.92 -2.86 8.68
CA HIS A 21 13.95 -3.10 10.12
C HIS A 21 14.21 -4.57 10.49
N LYS A 22 13.79 -5.52 9.64
CA LYS A 22 14.12 -6.96 9.77
C LYS A 22 15.53 -7.32 9.30
N GLY A 23 16.32 -6.36 8.85
CA GLY A 23 17.73 -6.55 8.48
C GLY A 23 17.99 -6.73 6.98
N TYR A 24 16.99 -6.53 6.12
CA TYR A 24 17.20 -6.54 4.67
C TYR A 24 17.95 -5.28 4.25
N SER A 25 19.03 -5.45 3.47
CA SER A 25 19.81 -4.32 2.95
C SER A 25 19.08 -3.60 1.82
N GLU A 26 19.42 -2.33 1.61
CA GLU A 26 18.88 -1.55 0.51
C GLU A 26 19.20 -2.19 -0.85
N GLU A 27 20.39 -2.78 -1.02
CA GLU A 27 20.75 -3.51 -2.24
C GLU A 27 19.82 -4.70 -2.47
N GLN A 28 19.53 -5.49 -1.43
CA GLN A 28 18.61 -6.63 -1.54
C GLN A 28 17.21 -6.18 -1.96
N LEU A 29 16.69 -5.10 -1.36
CA LEU A 29 15.36 -4.55 -1.66
C LEU A 29 15.27 -3.87 -3.03
N LYS A 30 16.40 -3.47 -3.62
CA LYS A 30 16.48 -2.91 -4.98
C LYS A 30 16.67 -3.95 -6.07
N ARG A 31 17.03 -5.19 -5.74
CA ARG A 31 17.21 -6.26 -6.75
C ARG A 31 15.94 -6.42 -7.57
N ARG A 32 16.10 -6.66 -8.87
CA ARG A 32 14.98 -6.75 -9.85
C ARG A 32 13.88 -7.74 -9.44
N GLU A 33 14.24 -8.79 -8.70
CA GLU A 33 13.32 -9.82 -8.20
C GLU A 33 12.39 -9.32 -7.09
N ILE A 34 12.81 -8.31 -6.32
CA ILE A 34 12.06 -7.74 -5.18
C ILE A 34 11.60 -6.32 -5.55
N GLY A 35 12.56 -5.43 -5.86
CA GLY A 35 12.39 -4.13 -6.50
C GLY A 35 11.04 -3.46 -6.26
N HIS A 36 10.21 -3.44 -7.30
CA HIS A 36 8.87 -2.83 -7.31
C HIS A 36 7.75 -3.88 -7.34
N ASP A 37 8.04 -5.12 -6.95
CA ASP A 37 7.05 -6.20 -6.94
C ASP A 37 6.33 -6.21 -5.58
N LEU A 38 5.16 -5.55 -5.51
CA LEU A 38 4.39 -5.45 -4.26
C LEU A 38 3.94 -6.81 -3.73
N LEU A 39 3.64 -7.77 -4.62
CA LEU A 39 3.24 -9.12 -4.19
C LEU A 39 4.42 -9.85 -3.57
N ARG A 40 5.62 -9.73 -4.17
CA ARG A 40 6.83 -10.31 -3.59
C ARG A 40 7.22 -9.65 -2.26
N LEU A 41 7.14 -8.33 -2.18
CA LEU A 41 7.39 -7.59 -0.93
C LEU A 41 6.42 -8.01 0.18
N ARG A 42 5.14 -8.18 -0.16
CA ARG A 42 4.12 -8.72 0.75
C ARG A 42 4.49 -10.10 1.26
N GLU A 43 4.83 -11.04 0.37
CA GLU A 43 5.21 -12.40 0.76
C GLU A 43 6.39 -12.40 1.74
N LEU A 44 7.42 -11.59 1.47
CA LEU A 44 8.56 -11.43 2.36
C LEU A 44 8.16 -10.84 3.71
N CYS A 45 7.32 -9.81 3.73
CA CYS A 45 6.82 -9.24 4.98
C CYS A 45 6.06 -10.29 5.82
N MET A 46 5.24 -11.12 5.18
CA MET A 46 4.53 -12.22 5.84
C MET A 46 5.48 -13.29 6.38
N SER A 47 6.52 -13.68 5.65
CA SER A 47 7.52 -14.63 6.15
C SER A 47 8.30 -14.10 7.35
N GLU A 48 8.42 -12.77 7.46
CA GLU A 48 9.04 -12.07 8.59
C GLU A 48 8.05 -11.72 9.72
N GLY A 49 6.81 -12.22 9.63
CA GLY A 49 5.80 -12.13 10.68
C GLY A 49 4.86 -10.92 10.61
N LEU A 50 4.88 -10.12 9.55
CA LEU A 50 3.91 -9.04 9.35
C LEU A 50 2.65 -9.56 8.64
N TYR A 51 1.58 -9.76 9.40
CA TYR A 51 0.28 -10.16 8.86
C TYR A 51 -0.70 -8.99 8.95
N SER A 52 -1.25 -8.57 7.81
CA SER A 52 -2.17 -7.44 7.73
C SER A 52 -3.15 -7.63 6.58
N SER A 53 -4.44 -7.67 6.88
CA SER A 53 -5.48 -7.67 5.84
C SER A 53 -5.44 -6.41 4.98
N GLY A 54 -5.02 -5.28 5.57
CA GLY A 54 -4.78 -4.03 4.85
C GLY A 54 -3.61 -4.14 3.86
N MET A 55 -2.50 -4.77 4.25
CA MET A 55 -1.40 -5.05 3.34
C MET A 55 -1.85 -5.93 2.17
N ASP A 56 -2.56 -7.01 2.47
CA ASP A 56 -3.03 -7.97 1.47
C ASP A 56 -3.94 -7.30 0.43
N PHE A 57 -4.89 -6.51 0.91
CA PHE A 57 -5.76 -5.70 0.07
C PHE A 57 -4.95 -4.74 -0.81
N LEU A 58 -4.10 -3.90 -0.20
CA LEU A 58 -3.37 -2.86 -0.92
C LEU A 58 -2.39 -3.44 -1.97
N ALA A 59 -1.64 -4.48 -1.60
CA ALA A 59 -0.71 -5.15 -2.52
C ALA A 59 -1.46 -5.85 -3.67
N GLY A 60 -2.62 -6.46 -3.41
CA GLY A 60 -3.48 -7.03 -4.44
C GLY A 60 -4.06 -5.97 -5.39
N THR A 61 -4.57 -4.87 -4.83
CA THR A 61 -5.20 -3.78 -5.59
C THR A 61 -4.20 -3.01 -6.46
N PHE A 62 -3.01 -2.72 -5.95
CA PHE A 62 -2.02 -1.92 -6.66
C PHE A 62 -0.90 -2.73 -7.33
N GLY A 63 -0.70 -4.01 -6.97
CA GLY A 63 0.44 -4.79 -7.45
C GLY A 63 0.46 -5.07 -8.95
N LYS A 64 -0.72 -5.27 -9.57
CA LYS A 64 -0.86 -5.75 -10.96
C LYS A 64 -0.13 -4.86 -11.99
N HIS A 65 -0.15 -3.55 -11.79
CA HIS A 65 0.42 -2.59 -12.75
C HIS A 65 1.61 -1.81 -12.18
N HIS A 66 1.99 -2.05 -10.92
CA HIS A 66 3.09 -1.34 -10.23
C HIS A 66 4.46 -1.77 -10.74
N LYS A 67 4.69 -3.10 -10.79
CA LYS A 67 5.96 -3.68 -11.23
C LYS A 67 6.36 -3.29 -12.66
N ASN A 68 5.38 -3.16 -13.55
CA ASN A 68 5.59 -2.91 -14.97
C ASN A 68 5.60 -1.42 -15.33
N PHE A 69 5.62 -0.52 -14.34
CA PHE A 69 5.62 0.93 -14.56
C PHE A 69 4.41 1.41 -15.38
N GLU A 70 3.34 0.63 -15.47
CA GLU A 70 2.21 0.94 -16.35
C GLU A 70 1.40 2.12 -15.82
N TYR A 71 1.39 2.32 -14.50
CA TYR A 71 0.88 3.55 -13.89
C TYR A 71 1.66 4.79 -14.33
N ARG A 72 2.96 4.66 -14.67
CA ARG A 72 3.83 5.77 -15.07
C ARG A 72 3.62 6.20 -16.52
N TYR A 73 3.33 5.26 -17.41
CA TYR A 73 3.29 5.51 -18.86
C TYR A 73 1.88 5.60 -19.47
N LEU A 74 0.83 5.65 -18.64
CA LEU A 74 -0.55 5.96 -19.08
C LEU A 74 -0.96 5.19 -20.34
N LYS A 75 -0.71 3.88 -20.39
CA LYS A 75 -1.13 3.08 -21.54
C LYS A 75 -2.66 3.16 -21.67
N ARG A 76 -3.15 3.55 -22.85
CA ARG A 76 -4.58 3.77 -23.12
C ARG A 76 -5.46 2.56 -22.80
N GLU A 77 -4.88 1.37 -22.81
CA GLU A 77 -5.57 0.09 -22.63
C GLU A 77 -5.60 -0.41 -21.18
N THR A 78 -4.95 0.30 -20.25
CA THR A 78 -4.91 -0.16 -18.85
C THR A 78 -6.24 0.14 -18.15
N VAL A 79 -6.91 -0.93 -17.71
CA VAL A 79 -8.13 -0.84 -16.89
C VAL A 79 -7.74 -0.72 -15.42
N TYR A 80 -8.23 0.32 -14.76
CA TYR A 80 -7.98 0.56 -13.34
C TYR A 80 -9.19 0.19 -12.50
N TRP A 81 -8.97 -0.60 -11.45
CA TRP A 81 -10.02 -0.89 -10.49
C TRP A 81 -10.38 0.36 -9.69
N VAL A 82 -11.68 0.57 -9.57
CA VAL A 82 -12.33 1.65 -8.83
C VAL A 82 -12.72 1.06 -7.48
N GLU A 83 -11.99 1.44 -6.43
CA GLU A 83 -12.27 1.03 -5.05
C GLU A 83 -12.69 2.24 -4.22
N ASP A 84 -13.52 2.01 -3.21
CA ASP A 84 -13.91 3.07 -2.27
C ASP A 84 -12.66 3.63 -1.58
N VAL A 85 -12.50 4.95 -1.66
CA VAL A 85 -11.32 5.64 -1.17
C VAL A 85 -11.19 5.49 0.36
N ARG A 86 -12.31 5.41 1.09
CA ARG A 86 -12.32 5.10 2.52
C ARG A 86 -11.73 3.72 2.79
N THR A 87 -12.04 2.72 1.98
CA THR A 87 -11.48 1.37 2.11
C THR A 87 -9.97 1.39 1.94
N ILE A 88 -9.47 2.07 0.90
CA ILE A 88 -8.03 2.22 0.64
C ILE A 88 -7.32 2.89 1.82
N PHE A 89 -7.81 4.03 2.29
CA PHE A 89 -7.15 4.75 3.39
C PHE A 89 -7.31 4.06 4.76
N SER A 90 -8.39 3.30 4.96
CA SER A 90 -8.54 2.45 6.15
C SER A 90 -7.49 1.32 6.13
N ALA A 91 -7.26 0.70 4.96
CA ALA A 91 -6.20 -0.28 4.79
C ALA A 91 -4.81 0.32 5.03
N PHE A 92 -4.55 1.56 4.55
CA PHE A 92 -3.31 2.27 4.87
C PHE A 92 -3.15 2.56 6.36
N SER A 93 -4.21 2.95 7.07
CA SER A 93 -4.16 3.18 8.52
C SER A 93 -3.77 1.90 9.27
N SER A 94 -4.35 0.77 8.86
CA SER A 94 -4.03 -0.54 9.44
C SER A 94 -2.58 -0.94 9.16
N LEU A 95 -2.09 -0.72 7.95
CA LEU A 95 -0.69 -1.00 7.59
C LEU A 95 0.28 -0.10 8.36
N ASN A 96 0.00 1.21 8.41
CA ASN A 96 0.81 2.18 9.15
C ASN A 96 0.93 1.79 10.63
N LEU A 97 -0.19 1.51 11.30
CA LEU A 97 -0.19 1.10 12.70
C LEU A 97 0.73 -0.11 12.94
N LEU A 98 0.65 -1.14 12.11
CA LEU A 98 1.45 -2.36 12.29
C LEU A 98 2.94 -2.12 12.02
N VAL A 99 3.27 -1.43 10.93
CA VAL A 99 4.67 -1.12 10.58
C VAL A 99 5.29 -0.20 11.63
N ASP A 100 4.58 0.83 12.05
CA ASP A 100 5.04 1.78 13.06
C ASP A 100 5.18 1.12 14.44
N THR A 101 4.28 0.20 14.79
CA THR A 101 4.41 -0.60 16.02
C THR A 101 5.67 -1.46 15.99
N ALA A 102 5.98 -2.07 14.83
CA ALA A 102 7.17 -2.90 14.67
C ALA A 102 8.47 -2.07 14.72
N ILE A 103 8.51 -0.95 14.00
CA ILE A 103 9.72 -0.13 13.85
C ILE A 103 9.93 0.83 15.03
N GLY A 104 8.84 1.27 15.66
CA GLY A 104 8.84 2.30 16.71
C GLY A 104 9.10 3.70 16.19
N ALA A 105 8.73 4.02 14.94
CA ALA A 105 9.06 5.31 14.32
C ALA A 105 8.38 6.48 15.04
N SER A 106 7.10 6.38 15.37
CA SER A 106 6.37 7.37 16.17
C SER A 106 6.85 7.42 17.61
N SER A 107 7.10 6.26 18.21
CA SER A 107 7.61 6.15 19.59
C SER A 107 8.95 6.86 19.76
N SER A 108 9.84 6.78 18.76
CA SER A 108 11.12 7.51 18.74
C SER A 108 10.99 9.04 18.82
N ARG A 109 9.79 9.55 18.54
CA ARG A 109 9.43 10.98 18.60
C ARG A 109 8.44 11.30 19.74
N GLY A 110 8.25 10.38 20.68
CA GLY A 110 7.30 10.54 21.78
C GLY A 110 5.82 10.49 21.37
N LYS A 111 5.52 9.95 20.19
CA LYS A 111 4.15 9.78 19.67
C LYS A 111 3.68 8.34 19.82
N LYS A 112 2.37 8.13 19.84
CA LYS A 112 1.77 6.79 19.80
C LYS A 112 1.82 6.23 18.38
N PRO A 113 2.04 4.93 18.18
CA PRO A 113 1.97 4.31 16.86
C PRO A 113 0.60 4.43 16.22
N GLY A 114 0.62 4.67 14.91
CA GLY A 114 -0.57 4.73 14.07
C GLY A 114 -1.32 6.06 14.17
N ASP A 115 -1.86 6.45 13.02
CA ASP A 115 -2.77 7.58 12.85
C ASP A 115 -4.03 7.07 12.14
N LYS A 116 -5.16 7.74 12.37
CA LYS A 116 -6.43 7.43 11.69
C LYS A 116 -6.79 8.56 10.74
N TRP A 117 -7.37 8.20 9.61
CA TRP A 117 -8.01 9.18 8.74
C TRP A 117 -9.40 9.52 9.29
N ASP A 118 -9.66 10.81 9.46
CA ASP A 118 -11.01 11.32 9.72
C ASP A 118 -11.75 11.42 8.39
N PHE A 119 -12.75 10.56 8.21
CA PHE A 119 -13.57 10.57 7.00
C PHE A 119 -14.86 11.36 7.21
N PRO A 120 -15.17 12.35 6.35
CA PRO A 120 -16.48 12.98 6.29
C PRO A 120 -17.63 11.96 6.21
N THR A 121 -18.73 12.27 6.89
CA THR A 121 -19.93 11.42 6.93
C THR A 121 -20.84 11.61 5.71
N ASP A 122 -20.61 12.65 4.92
CA ASP A 122 -21.43 13.07 3.77
C ASP A 122 -21.31 12.18 2.52
N GLY A 123 -20.39 11.20 2.53
CA GLY A 123 -20.22 10.27 1.43
C GLY A 123 -19.40 10.82 0.25
N ALA A 124 -18.78 12.01 0.38
CA ALA A 124 -17.95 12.63 -0.67
C ALA A 124 -16.73 11.78 -1.12
N TRP A 125 -16.44 10.69 -0.40
CA TRP A 125 -15.33 9.76 -0.65
C TRP A 125 -15.75 8.46 -1.33
N ARG A 126 -17.05 8.26 -1.55
CA ARG A 126 -17.57 7.13 -2.34
C ARG A 126 -17.47 7.49 -3.80
N LEU A 127 -16.77 6.66 -4.58
CA LEU A 127 -16.87 6.77 -6.03
C LEU A 127 -18.32 6.43 -6.43
N PRO A 128 -18.93 7.18 -7.37
CA PRO A 128 -20.28 6.88 -7.80
C PRO A 128 -20.33 5.43 -8.26
N ARG A 129 -21.26 4.65 -7.70
CA ARG A 129 -21.49 3.29 -8.18
C ARG A 129 -21.86 3.42 -9.65
N THR A 130 -21.07 2.86 -10.54
CA THR A 130 -21.48 2.70 -11.92
C THR A 130 -22.72 1.82 -11.89
N GLU A 131 -23.88 2.41 -12.13
CA GLU A 131 -25.07 1.65 -12.46
C GLU A 131 -24.71 0.83 -13.69
N THR A 132 -24.61 -0.49 -13.52
CA THR A 132 -24.62 -1.40 -14.66
C THR A 132 -25.98 -1.22 -15.30
N HIS A 133 -26.05 -0.42 -16.38
CA HIS A 133 -27.18 -0.47 -17.29
C HIS A 133 -27.22 -1.90 -17.84
N GLY A 134 -28.20 -2.67 -17.35
CA GLY A 134 -28.61 -3.95 -17.93
C GLY A 134 -29.39 -3.75 -19.22
#